data_AF-A0A957FQP6-F1
#
_entry.id   AF-A0A957FQP6-F1
#
_cell.length_a   1.000
_cell.length_b   1.000
_cell.length_c   1.000
_cell.angle_alpha   90.00
_cell.angle_beta   90.00
_cell.angle_gamma   90.00
#
_symmetry.space_group_name_H-M   'P 1'
#
loop_
_entity.id
_entity.type
_entity.pdbx_description
1 polymer ?
#
loop_
_entity_poly.entity_id
_entity_poly.type
_entity_poly.pdbx_seq_one_letter_code
_entity_poly.pdbx_strand_id
1 'polypeptide(L)'
;MLEQLCRDYLTQLCVNIPERPVGSDGNRRATAFFAAEMARFGWAVRQDSFPAIGWAEEGATLKVAGQDFAARPSPYALGCQVTAEMVAAASV
;
A
#
# COMPACT_ATOMS: atom_id res chain seq x y z
N MET A 1 23.19 -10.28 18.08
CA MET A 1 23.65 -9.80 16.75
C MET A 1 22.59 -10.04 15.67
N LEU A 2 22.18 -11.29 15.40
CA LEU A 2 21.13 -11.58 14.41
C LEU A 2 19.77 -11.00 14.77
N GLU A 3 19.34 -11.11 16.03
CA GLU A 3 18.06 -10.55 16.48
C GLU A 3 17.97 -9.04 16.26
N GLN A 4 19.06 -8.32 16.54
CA GLN A 4 19.13 -6.88 16.31
C GLN A 4 18.98 -6.56 14.82
N LEU A 5 19.69 -7.30 13.96
CA LEU A 5 19.58 -7.13 12.51
C LEU A 5 18.14 -7.35 12.01
N CYS A 6 17.45 -8.38 12.52
CA CYS A 6 16.04 -8.62 12.20
C CYS A 6 15.15 -7.45 12.64
N ARG A 7 15.36 -6.91 13.85
CA ARG A 7 14.60 -5.74 14.34
C ARG A 7 14.85 -4.50 13.50
N ASP A 8 16.10 -4.28 13.08
CA ASP A 8 16.47 -3.13 12.25
C ASP A 8 15.80 -3.23 10.86
N TYR A 9 15.79 -4.42 10.25
CA TYR A 9 15.09 -4.65 8.98
C TYR A 9 13.58 -4.50 9.10
N LEU A 10 12.96 -4.99 10.17
CA LEU A 10 11.54 -4.78 10.43
C LEU A 10 11.22 -3.29 10.64
N THR A 11 12.05 -2.57 11.39
CA THR A 11 11.92 -1.12 11.55
C THR A 11 11.97 -0.41 10.21
N GLN A 12 12.97 -0.75 9.37
CA GLN A 12 13.11 -0.13 8.07
C GLN A 12 11.92 -0.44 7.14
N LEU A 13 11.49 -1.70 7.07
CA LEU A 13 10.49 -2.16 6.10
C LEU A 13 9.04 -1.96 6.54
N CYS A 14 8.78 -1.75 7.84
CA CYS A 14 7.43 -1.63 8.39
C CYS A 14 7.14 -0.27 9.04
N VAL A 15 8.17 0.44 9.50
CA VAL A 15 8.00 1.78 10.13
C VAL A 15 8.47 2.87 9.17
N ASN A 16 9.69 2.77 8.64
CA ASN A 16 10.26 3.80 7.77
C ASN A 16 9.73 3.73 6.32
N ILE A 17 9.21 2.57 5.92
CA ILE A 17 8.57 2.30 4.62
C ILE A 17 7.20 1.64 4.87
N PRO A 18 6.20 2.41 5.37
CA PRO A 18 4.98 1.82 5.94
C PRO A 18 4.10 1.11 4.90
N GLU A 19 3.83 1.74 3.75
CA GLU A 19 3.00 1.16 2.69
C GLU A 19 3.84 0.76 1.47
N ARG A 20 3.60 -0.44 0.95
CA ARG A 20 4.35 -1.00 -0.18
C ARG A 20 3.49 -1.69 -1.26
N PRO A 21 2.33 -1.14 -1.70
CA PRO A 21 1.63 -1.66 -2.87
C PRO A 21 2.55 -1.76 -4.09
N VAL A 22 2.33 -2.76 -4.95
CA VAL A 22 3.14 -2.96 -6.16
C VAL A 22 3.16 -1.67 -6.99
N GLY A 23 4.35 -1.21 -7.40
CA GLY A 23 4.50 0.01 -8.19
C GLY A 23 4.43 1.32 -7.38
N SER A 24 4.16 1.28 -6.08
CA SER A 24 4.21 2.47 -5.22
C SER A 24 5.65 2.94 -4.96
N ASP A 25 5.80 4.16 -4.42
CA ASP A 25 7.10 4.66 -3.96
C ASP A 25 7.71 3.76 -2.87
N GLY A 26 6.91 3.36 -1.88
CA GLY A 26 7.38 2.47 -0.83
C GLY A 26 7.81 1.10 -1.35
N ASN A 27 7.13 0.55 -2.37
CA ASN A 27 7.57 -0.68 -3.03
C ASN A 27 8.94 -0.51 -3.70
N ARG A 28 9.15 0.59 -4.46
CA ARG A 28 10.47 0.88 -5.06
C ARG A 28 11.56 1.05 -4.01
N ARG A 29 11.29 1.80 -2.93
CA ARG A 29 12.23 2.02 -1.82
C ARG A 29 12.62 0.71 -1.13
N ALA A 30 11.65 -0.18 -0.88
CA ALA A 30 11.92 -1.48 -0.29
C ALA A 30 12.74 -2.40 -1.21
N THR A 31 12.44 -2.41 -2.52
CA THR A 31 13.22 -3.17 -3.51
C THR A 31 14.65 -2.66 -3.63
N ALA A 32 14.86 -1.34 -3.59
CA ALA A 32 16.20 -0.74 -3.57
C ALA A 32 16.96 -1.07 -2.27
N PHE A 33 16.29 -0.98 -1.12
CA PHE A 33 16.87 -1.37 0.16
C PHE A 33 17.34 -2.83 0.16
N PHE A 34 16.48 -3.75 -0.27
CA PHE A 34 16.84 -5.17 -0.36
C PHE A 34 18.05 -5.41 -1.29
N ALA A 35 18.06 -4.78 -2.47
CA ALA A 35 19.17 -4.91 -3.40
C ALA A 35 20.49 -4.42 -2.81
N ALA A 36 20.47 -3.32 -2.06
CA ALA A 36 21.63 -2.79 -1.37
C ALA A 36 22.14 -3.74 -0.27
N GLU A 37 21.25 -4.32 0.53
CA GLU A 37 21.63 -5.29 1.57
C GLU A 37 22.23 -6.56 0.96
N MET A 38 21.63 -7.11 -0.09
CA MET A 38 22.17 -8.29 -0.76
C MET A 38 23.55 -8.02 -1.37
N ALA A 39 23.75 -6.86 -1.98
CA ALA A 39 25.05 -6.45 -2.50
C ALA A 39 26.10 -6.30 -1.39
N ARG A 40 25.73 -5.80 -0.19
CA ARG A 40 26.63 -5.73 0.99
C ARG A 40 27.11 -7.11 1.45
N PHE A 41 26.32 -8.16 1.23
CA PHE A 41 26.71 -9.54 1.47
C PHE A 41 27.52 -10.18 0.33
N GLY A 42 27.90 -9.41 -0.70
CA GLY A 42 28.74 -9.86 -1.81
C GLY A 42 27.98 -10.51 -2.97
N TRP A 43 26.64 -10.41 -3.00
CA TRP A 43 25.85 -10.96 -4.10
C TRP A 43 25.83 -10.03 -5.31
N ALA A 44 25.86 -10.61 -6.52
CA ALA A 44 25.53 -9.90 -7.74
C ALA A 44 24.00 -9.79 -7.86
N VAL A 45 23.47 -8.58 -7.73
CA VAL A 45 22.01 -8.33 -7.71
C VAL A 45 21.57 -7.73 -9.04
N ARG A 46 20.46 -8.25 -9.58
CA ARG A 46 19.77 -7.71 -10.76
C ARG A 46 18.34 -7.37 -10.38
N GLN A 47 17.87 -6.19 -10.80
CA GLN A 47 16.51 -5.72 -10.53
C GLN A 47 15.74 -5.63 -11.84
N ASP A 48 14.75 -6.52 -12.01
CA ASP A 48 13.83 -6.46 -13.14
C ASP A 48 12.72 -5.43 -12.92
N SER A 49 12.30 -4.81 -14.01
CA SER A 49 11.19 -3.86 -14.01
C SER A 49 10.06 -4.37 -14.90
N PHE A 50 8.84 -4.00 -14.53
CA PHE A 50 7.64 -4.23 -15.32
C PHE A 50 6.67 -3.06 -15.09
N PRO A 51 5.79 -2.75 -16.06
CA PRO A 51 4.76 -1.75 -15.87
C PRO A 51 3.75 -2.23 -14.82
N ALA A 52 3.65 -1.50 -13.71
CA ALA A 52 2.64 -1.74 -12.69
C ALA A 52 1.44 -0.79 -12.90
N ILE A 53 0.22 -1.30 -12.68
CA ILE A 53 -0.98 -0.46 -12.69
C ILE A 53 -0.90 0.48 -11.48
N GLY A 54 -0.81 1.78 -11.75
CA GLY A 54 -0.89 2.80 -10.71
C GLY A 54 -2.32 3.00 -10.25
N TRP A 55 -2.48 3.30 -8.96
CA TRP A 55 -3.74 3.78 -8.41
C TRP A 55 -3.45 4.90 -7.41
N ALA A 56 -4.30 5.91 -7.44
CA ALA A 56 -4.30 7.04 -6.53
C ALA A 56 -5.74 7.31 -6.11
N GLU A 57 -5.92 7.86 -4.92
CA GLU A 57 -7.21 8.22 -4.37
C GLU A 57 -7.21 9.66 -3.85
N GLU A 58 -8.41 10.24 -3.77
CA GLU A 58 -8.66 11.54 -3.14
C GLU A 58 -9.46 11.39 -1.82
N GLY A 59 -9.55 10.15 -1.32
CA GLY A 59 -10.36 9.78 -0.16
C GLY A 59 -11.84 9.56 -0.49
N ALA A 60 -12.65 9.39 0.54
CA ALA A 60 -14.10 9.22 0.43
C ALA A 60 -14.82 9.90 1.60
N THR A 61 -16.01 10.42 1.32
CA THR A 61 -16.95 10.91 2.34
C THR A 61 -18.23 10.11 2.25
N LEU A 62 -18.71 9.60 3.39
CA LEU A 62 -19.98 8.88 3.49
C LEU A 62 -20.86 9.53 4.55
N LYS A 63 -22.05 9.98 4.16
CA LYS A 63 -23.07 10.55 5.04
C LYS A 63 -24.33 9.70 5.01
N VAL A 64 -24.84 9.33 6.19
CA VAL A 64 -26.10 8.58 6.34
C VAL A 64 -26.96 9.28 7.39
N ALA A 65 -28.19 9.67 7.05
CA ALA A 65 -29.10 10.39 7.94
C ALA A 65 -28.46 11.62 8.63
N GLY A 66 -27.59 12.35 7.91
CA GLY A 66 -26.88 13.52 8.42
C GLY A 66 -25.63 13.22 9.26
N GLN A 67 -25.30 11.95 9.49
CA GLN A 67 -24.12 11.51 10.25
C GLN A 67 -22.97 11.13 9.31
N ASP A 68 -21.75 11.51 9.68
CA ASP A 68 -20.52 11.16 8.95
C ASP A 68 -19.97 9.78 9.37
N PHE A 69 -19.52 9.00 8.38
CA PHE A 69 -18.89 7.70 8.57
C PHE A 69 -17.49 7.70 7.96
N ALA A 70 -16.54 7.06 8.64
CA ALA A 70 -15.22 6.82 8.09
C ALA A 70 -15.32 5.86 6.90
N ALA A 71 -14.99 6.36 5.71
CA ALA A 71 -14.93 5.58 4.49
C ALA A 71 -13.52 5.65 3.90
N ARG A 72 -13.08 4.54 3.30
CA ARG A 72 -11.82 4.47 2.54
C ARG A 72 -12.15 3.93 1.15
N PRO A 73 -11.75 4.61 0.07
CA PRO A 73 -11.87 4.07 -1.27
C PRO A 73 -11.23 2.69 -1.37
N SER A 74 -11.88 1.80 -2.10
CA SER A 74 -11.25 0.53 -2.47
C SER A 74 -10.28 0.76 -3.63
N PRO A 75 -9.16 0.01 -3.70
CA PRO A 75 -8.25 0.06 -4.83
C PRO A 75 -8.98 -0.06 -6.16
N TYR A 76 -8.66 0.84 -7.10
CA TYR A 76 -9.24 0.93 -8.44
C TYR A 76 -10.75 1.25 -8.50
N ALA A 77 -11.38 1.60 -7.37
CA ALA A 77 -12.74 2.11 -7.40
C ALA A 77 -12.81 3.40 -8.22
N LEU A 78 -13.87 3.53 -9.01
CA LEU A 78 -14.17 4.78 -9.70
C LEU A 78 -14.70 5.80 -8.69
N GLY A 79 -14.32 7.07 -8.88
CA GLY A 79 -14.92 8.16 -8.13
C GLY A 79 -16.41 8.28 -8.41
N CYS A 80 -17.20 8.62 -7.39
CA CYS A 80 -18.61 8.89 -7.55
C CYS A 80 -19.08 10.01 -6.60
N GLN A 81 -20.15 10.68 -6.98
CA GLN A 81 -20.89 11.61 -6.14
C GLN A 81 -22.37 11.28 -6.29
N VAL A 82 -22.91 10.51 -5.34
CA VAL A 82 -24.26 9.95 -5.42
C VAL A 82 -24.99 10.08 -4.10
N THR A 83 -26.30 10.32 -4.18
CA THR A 83 -27.24 10.23 -3.07
C THR A 83 -28.29 9.20 -3.46
N ALA A 84 -28.45 8.15 -2.65
CA ALA A 84 -29.38 7.06 -2.93
C ALA A 84 -29.93 6.47 -1.62
N GLU A 85 -31.00 5.69 -1.74
CA GLU A 85 -31.52 4.88 -0.63
C GLU A 85 -30.54 3.74 -0.33
N MET A 86 -30.29 3.50 0.97
CA MET A 86 -29.46 2.39 1.42
C MET A 86 -30.29 1.11 1.51
N VAL A 87 -29.92 0.10 0.73
CA VAL A 87 -30.59 -1.21 0.71
C VAL A 87 -29.64 -2.29 1.17
N ALA A 88 -30.13 -3.25 1.96
CA ALA A 88 -29.34 -4.39 2.39
C ALA A 88 -29.06 -5.33 1.19
N ALA A 89 -27.78 -5.53 0.88
CA ALA A 89 -27.36 -6.53 -0.10
C ALA A 89 -27.23 -7.91 0.57
N ALA A 90 -27.76 -8.95 -0.07
CA ALA A 90 -27.57 -10.34 0.30
C ALA A 90 -27.32 -11.17 -0.98
N SER A 91 -26.51 -12.22 -0.86
CA SER A 91 -26.44 -13.26 -1.90
C SER A 91 -27.69 -14.13 -1.81
N VAL A 92 -28.19 -14.57 -2.96
CA VAL A 92 -29.22 -15.64 -3.04
C VAL A 92 -28.59 -16.98 -2.70
#